data_AF-A0A9D3Z0E1-F1
#
_entry.id   AF-A0A9D3Z0E1-F1
#
_cell.length_a   1.000
_cell.length_b   1.000
_cell.length_c   1.000
_cell.angle_alpha   90.00
_cell.angle_beta   90.00
_cell.angle_gamma   90.00
#
_symmetry.space_group_name_H-M   'P 1'
#
loop_
_entity.id
_entity.type
_entity.pdbx_description
1 polymer ?
#
loop_
_entity_poly.entity_id
_entity_poly.type
_entity_poly.pdbx_seq_one_letter_code
_entity_poly.pdbx_strand_id
1 'polypeptide(L)'
;IVINSYTIYDGGLRDLGHGIYLSSSKLNHSCRPNAVATYHGVKLLVKAVRDIPDGTHDKVFITYINQMSPLEDRQEALGKQYYFQCACEKCNDKEIIENEISFCCPNSQCCGAVSLNKNRVFGSCRLCGKSDFPANLRDRALAVLDACKTRLGQIEEERKDNKWKEMLDGCEDLLRKSAGILHANNIYLVGVLDGAFCAAIYVKEYELAAKYGARTLDPYRLYYGDNSWNVALHLFTVGRMQLQLKDRTKALKLLKMSRKILAVTHATEHKIYKRGALTEERCREELRIVSILKPGAVFTNLDFLYLQNVSTPPTENK
;
A
#
# COMPACT_ATOMS: atom_id res chain seq x y z
N ILE A 1 0.78 -11.72 28.19
CA ILE A 1 1.10 -10.41 27.56
C ILE A 1 1.64 -10.61 26.15
N VAL A 2 2.73 -11.38 25.97
CA VAL A 2 3.44 -11.63 24.69
C VAL A 2 2.56 -11.90 23.46
N ILE A 3 1.48 -12.68 23.59
CA ILE A 3 0.62 -13.08 22.47
C ILE A 3 -0.53 -12.08 22.21
N ASN A 4 -1.03 -11.46 23.28
CA ASN A 4 -2.30 -10.72 23.29
C ASN A 4 -2.12 -9.20 23.43
N SER A 5 -0.88 -8.72 23.31
CA SER A 5 -0.56 -7.30 23.32
C SER A 5 -0.79 -6.70 21.93
N TYR A 6 -1.45 -5.55 21.92
CA TYR A 6 -1.71 -4.75 20.74
C TYR A 6 -0.82 -3.50 20.78
N THR A 7 -0.12 -3.21 19.69
CA THR A 7 0.50 -1.88 19.51
C THR A 7 -0.58 -0.90 19.07
N ILE A 8 -0.74 0.18 19.83
CA ILE A 8 -1.74 1.23 19.61
C ILE A 8 -1.08 2.31 18.77
N TYR A 9 -1.72 2.66 17.66
CA TYR A 9 -1.23 3.70 16.76
C TYR A 9 -2.14 4.93 16.77
N ASP A 10 -1.55 6.11 16.57
CA ASP A 10 -2.33 7.30 16.26
C ASP A 10 -2.84 7.29 14.79
N GLY A 11 -3.65 8.29 14.44
CA GLY A 11 -4.16 8.44 13.06
C GLY A 11 -3.09 8.75 12.00
N GLY A 12 -1.81 8.79 12.37
CA GLY A 12 -0.64 8.90 11.50
C GLY A 12 0.35 7.74 11.64
N LEU A 13 -0.08 6.60 12.22
CA LEU A 13 0.75 5.40 12.44
C LEU A 13 1.93 5.57 13.37
N ARG A 14 1.91 6.58 14.24
CA ARG A 14 2.91 6.68 15.31
C ARG A 14 2.53 5.74 16.44
N ASP A 15 3.48 4.94 16.89
CA ASP A 15 3.34 4.08 18.06
C ASP A 15 3.07 4.95 19.31
N LEU A 16 1.96 4.68 19.98
CA LEU A 16 1.54 5.35 21.22
C LEU A 16 1.80 4.47 22.46
N GLY A 17 2.08 3.18 22.27
CA GLY A 17 2.28 2.19 23.34
C GLY A 17 1.50 0.90 23.12
N HIS A 18 1.45 0.06 24.16
CA HIS A 18 0.84 -1.26 24.11
C HIS A 18 -0.41 -1.36 25.00
N GLY A 19 -1.41 -2.12 24.54
CA GLY A 19 -2.65 -2.39 25.27
C GLY A 19 -3.09 -3.85 25.20
N ILE A 20 -3.97 -4.26 26.13
CA ILE A 20 -4.59 -5.59 26.15
C ILE A 20 -6.10 -5.41 25.96
N TYR A 21 -6.65 -6.09 24.95
CA TYR A 21 -8.07 -6.00 24.59
C TYR A 21 -8.69 -7.38 24.58
N LEU A 22 -9.19 -7.83 25.74
CA LEU A 22 -9.65 -9.21 25.97
C LEU A 22 -10.66 -9.71 24.93
N SER A 23 -11.60 -8.87 24.49
CA SER A 23 -12.59 -9.25 23.47
C SER A 23 -11.95 -9.45 22.09
N SER A 24 -11.01 -8.58 21.71
CA SER A 24 -10.31 -8.67 20.42
C SER A 24 -9.29 -9.81 20.40
N SER A 25 -8.71 -10.15 21.55
CA SER A 25 -7.79 -11.28 21.72
C SER A 25 -8.39 -12.66 21.41
N LYS A 26 -9.72 -12.76 21.26
CA LYS A 26 -10.40 -13.99 20.81
C LYS A 26 -10.41 -14.17 19.29
N LEU A 27 -10.13 -13.10 18.54
CA LEU A 27 -10.23 -13.10 17.08
C LEU A 27 -9.00 -13.75 16.47
N ASN A 28 -9.21 -14.71 15.58
CA ASN A 28 -8.13 -15.47 14.96
C ASN A 28 -7.41 -14.70 13.85
N HIS A 29 -6.25 -15.23 13.44
CA HIS A 29 -5.46 -14.68 12.36
C HIS A 29 -5.91 -15.14 10.97
N SER A 30 -5.84 -14.23 9.99
CA SER A 30 -5.70 -14.58 8.58
C SER A 30 -4.83 -13.56 7.85
N CYS A 31 -3.95 -14.04 6.96
CA CYS A 31 -3.19 -13.15 6.06
C CYS A 31 -4.10 -12.45 5.03
N ARG A 32 -5.33 -12.94 4.85
CA ARG A 32 -6.44 -12.30 4.13
C ARG A 32 -7.59 -12.09 5.13
N PRO A 33 -7.55 -11.06 5.99
CA PRO A 33 -8.53 -10.88 7.06
C PRO A 33 -9.89 -10.42 6.51
N ASN A 34 -10.97 -10.69 7.24
CA ASN A 34 -12.31 -10.16 6.93
C ASN A 34 -12.74 -9.05 7.90
N ALA A 35 -11.91 -8.73 8.90
CA ALA A 35 -12.07 -7.57 9.75
C ALA A 35 -10.74 -6.82 9.95
N VAL A 36 -10.84 -5.55 10.30
CA VAL A 36 -9.70 -4.69 10.63
C VAL A 36 -9.85 -4.15 12.06
N ALA A 37 -8.76 -4.19 12.82
CA ALA A 37 -8.66 -3.52 14.12
C ALA A 37 -8.07 -2.12 13.91
N THR A 38 -8.78 -1.10 14.41
CA THR A 38 -8.37 0.31 14.37
C THR A 38 -8.51 0.94 15.75
N TYR A 39 -7.90 2.11 15.97
CA TYR A 39 -7.88 2.77 17.28
C TYR A 39 -8.51 4.15 17.22
N HIS A 40 -9.36 4.47 18.19
CA HIS A 40 -9.81 5.84 18.47
C HIS A 40 -9.33 6.24 19.86
N GLY A 41 -8.17 6.89 19.91
CA GLY A 41 -7.42 7.03 21.18
C GLY A 41 -7.01 5.64 21.67
N VAL A 42 -7.41 5.27 22.88
CA VAL A 42 -7.16 3.93 23.45
C VAL A 42 -8.29 2.93 23.17
N LYS A 43 -9.37 3.33 22.48
CA LYS A 43 -10.48 2.44 22.17
C LYS A 43 -10.19 1.65 20.89
N LEU A 44 -10.13 0.33 20.99
CA LEU A 44 -10.02 -0.57 19.84
C LEU A 44 -11.40 -0.79 19.21
N LEU A 45 -11.46 -0.64 17.89
CA LEU A 45 -12.64 -0.85 17.06
C LEU A 45 -12.35 -1.95 16.03
N VAL A 46 -13.18 -2.98 16.00
CA VAL A 46 -13.12 -4.03 14.98
C VAL A 46 -14.26 -3.79 13.98
N LYS A 47 -13.92 -3.60 12.71
CA LYS A 47 -14.91 -3.44 11.63
C LYS A 47 -14.75 -4.55 10.61
N ALA A 48 -15.86 -5.12 10.16
CA ALA A 48 -15.87 -6.02 9.01
C ALA A 48 -15.46 -5.24 7.75
N VAL A 49 -14.60 -5.85 6.93
CA VAL A 49 -14.12 -5.32 5.63
C VAL A 49 -14.54 -6.21 4.46
N ARG A 50 -15.16 -7.35 4.77
CA ARG A 50 -15.80 -8.30 3.86
C ARG A 50 -17.02 -8.88 4.57
N ASP A 51 -17.91 -9.51 3.82
CA ASP A 51 -19.05 -10.21 4.39
C ASP A 51 -18.59 -11.37 5.27
N ILE A 52 -19.27 -11.56 6.41
CA ILE A 52 -18.97 -12.60 7.39
C ILE A 52 -20.20 -13.49 7.51
N PRO A 53 -20.19 -14.71 6.92
CA PRO A 53 -21.33 -15.61 6.98
C PRO A 53 -21.73 -15.91 8.42
N ASP A 54 -23.02 -15.81 8.72
CA ASP A 54 -23.65 -16.11 10.02
C ASP A 54 -23.20 -15.24 11.21
N GLY A 55 -22.33 -14.25 11.00
CA GLY A 55 -21.95 -13.23 11.99
C GLY A 55 -21.28 -13.75 13.27
N THR A 56 -20.84 -15.02 13.30
CA THR A 56 -20.23 -15.62 14.49
C THR A 56 -18.78 -15.17 14.67
N HIS A 57 -18.37 -14.94 15.92
CA HIS A 57 -17.07 -14.35 16.25
C HIS A 57 -15.86 -15.21 15.88
N ASP A 58 -16.03 -16.54 15.82
CA ASP A 58 -15.02 -17.51 15.38
C ASP A 58 -14.69 -17.40 13.89
N LYS A 59 -15.60 -16.84 13.10
CA LYS A 59 -15.41 -16.55 11.67
C LYS A 59 -14.84 -15.15 11.41
N VAL A 60 -14.54 -14.38 12.45
CA VAL A 60 -13.94 -13.04 12.33
C VAL A 60 -12.42 -13.16 12.44
N PHE A 61 -11.72 -12.77 11.38
CA PHE A 61 -10.27 -12.83 11.28
C PHE A 61 -9.67 -11.44 11.09
N ILE A 62 -8.68 -11.13 11.92
CA ILE A 62 -7.82 -9.96 11.79
C ILE A 62 -6.40 -10.39 11.37
N THR A 63 -5.55 -9.45 10.96
CA THR A 63 -4.13 -9.75 10.75
C THR A 63 -3.32 -9.40 11.99
N TYR A 64 -2.32 -10.22 12.31
CA TYR A 64 -1.41 -10.01 13.45
C TYR A 64 -0.05 -9.48 12.98
N ILE A 65 0.23 -9.64 11.70
CA ILE A 65 1.52 -9.39 11.06
C ILE A 65 1.34 -8.45 9.87
N ASN A 66 2.46 -7.96 9.34
CA ASN A 66 2.45 -7.34 8.03
C ASN A 66 2.03 -8.36 6.96
N GLN A 67 0.99 -8.04 6.20
CA GLN A 67 0.50 -8.93 5.15
C GLN A 67 1.42 -8.90 3.91
N MET A 68 2.17 -7.82 3.70
CA MET A 68 3.06 -7.66 2.55
C MET A 68 4.48 -8.14 2.88
N SER A 69 4.58 -9.41 3.21
CA SER A 69 5.83 -10.17 3.38
C SER A 69 5.67 -11.53 2.65
N PRO A 70 6.74 -12.17 2.16
CA PRO A 70 6.70 -13.51 1.56
C PRO A 70 6.01 -14.55 2.45
N LEU A 71 5.46 -15.61 1.86
CA LEU A 71 4.82 -16.71 2.59
C LEU A 71 5.71 -17.28 3.70
N GLU A 72 6.98 -17.54 3.40
CA GLU A 72 7.96 -18.07 4.35
C GLU A 72 8.10 -17.14 5.57
N ASP A 73 8.36 -15.86 5.34
CA ASP A 73 8.49 -14.84 6.38
C ASP A 73 7.20 -14.70 7.22
N ARG A 74 6.02 -14.80 6.58
CA ARG A 74 4.73 -14.78 7.31
C ARG A 74 4.57 -16.00 8.21
N GLN A 75 4.89 -17.20 7.73
CA GLN A 75 4.82 -18.43 8.52
C GLN A 75 5.83 -18.42 9.67
N GLU A 76 7.04 -17.91 9.42
CA GLU A 76 8.08 -17.77 10.43
C GLU A 76 7.64 -16.79 11.54
N ALA A 77 7.14 -15.61 11.18
CA ALA A 77 6.66 -14.63 12.15
C ALA A 77 5.53 -15.18 13.03
N LEU A 78 4.55 -15.87 12.41
CA LEU A 78 3.44 -16.49 13.14
C LEU A 78 3.90 -17.67 14.01
N GLY A 79 4.79 -18.52 13.50
CA GLY A 79 5.34 -19.65 14.24
C GLY A 79 6.17 -19.21 15.45
N LYS A 80 6.98 -18.16 15.30
CA LYS A 80 7.83 -17.62 16.38
C LYS A 80 7.03 -16.91 17.47
N GLN A 81 6.07 -16.06 17.09
CA GLN A 81 5.36 -15.19 18.04
C GLN A 81 4.07 -15.81 18.57
N TYR A 82 3.36 -16.57 17.74
CA TYR A 82 2.01 -17.08 18.02
C TYR A 82 1.93 -18.62 18.03
N TYR A 83 3.03 -19.31 17.72
CA TYR A 83 3.17 -20.77 17.83
C TYR A 83 2.18 -21.58 16.97
N PHE A 84 1.81 -21.07 15.79
CA PHE A 84 0.96 -21.79 14.84
C PHE A 84 1.41 -21.57 13.39
N GLN A 85 0.96 -22.46 12.49
CA GLN A 85 1.11 -22.33 11.04
C GLN A 85 -0.22 -21.89 10.42
N CYS A 86 -0.19 -20.85 9.59
CA CYS A 86 -1.40 -20.30 8.98
C CYS A 86 -1.79 -21.07 7.71
N ALA A 87 -3.02 -21.58 7.65
CA ALA A 87 -3.58 -22.27 6.48
C ALA A 87 -4.68 -21.43 5.77
N CYS A 88 -4.63 -20.10 5.85
CA CYS A 88 -5.65 -19.24 5.23
C CYS A 88 -5.59 -19.25 3.70
N GLU A 89 -6.63 -18.69 3.06
CA GLU A 89 -6.75 -18.52 1.60
C GLU A 89 -5.46 -17.99 0.96
N LYS A 90 -4.91 -16.87 1.47
CA LYS A 90 -3.69 -16.27 0.93
C LYS A 90 -2.45 -17.16 1.07
N CYS A 91 -2.36 -17.98 2.12
CA CYS A 91 -1.23 -18.90 2.29
C CYS A 91 -1.31 -20.12 1.36
N ASN A 92 -2.46 -20.36 0.73
CA ASN A 92 -2.68 -21.44 -0.22
C ASN A 92 -2.92 -20.94 -1.66
N ASP A 93 -2.89 -19.62 -1.88
CA ASP A 93 -3.09 -19.01 -3.18
C ASP A 93 -1.80 -19.09 -4.02
N LYS A 94 -1.81 -20.01 -4.99
CA LYS A 94 -0.67 -20.25 -5.88
C LYS A 94 -0.27 -19.01 -6.67
N GLU A 95 -1.23 -18.20 -7.12
CA GLU A 95 -0.92 -17.02 -7.93
C GLU A 95 -0.20 -15.96 -7.09
N ILE A 96 -0.68 -15.72 -5.87
CA ILE A 96 -0.02 -14.79 -4.92
C ILE A 96 1.40 -15.28 -4.62
N ILE A 97 1.56 -16.55 -4.23
CA ILE A 97 2.86 -17.12 -3.85
C ILE A 97 3.87 -17.02 -5.00
N GLU A 98 3.46 -17.38 -6.21
CA GLU A 98 4.34 -17.28 -7.39
C GLU A 98 4.70 -15.84 -7.75
N ASN A 99 3.83 -14.86 -7.44
CA ASN A 99 4.11 -13.44 -7.65
C ASN A 99 5.14 -12.88 -6.66
N GLU A 100 5.19 -13.38 -5.42
CA GLU A 100 6.06 -12.87 -4.34
C GLU A 100 7.53 -12.81 -4.78
N ILE A 101 8.00 -13.84 -5.49
CA ILE A 101 9.38 -13.95 -5.99
C ILE A 101 9.38 -14.20 -7.51
N SER A 102 8.64 -13.35 -8.23
CA SER A 102 8.54 -13.41 -9.69
C SER A 102 9.57 -12.53 -10.42
N PHE A 103 9.90 -12.94 -11.64
CA PHE A 103 10.84 -12.27 -12.56
C PHE A 103 10.13 -11.87 -13.84
N CYS A 104 10.62 -10.84 -14.52
CA CYS A 104 10.08 -10.44 -15.83
C CYS A 104 10.35 -11.52 -16.88
N CYS A 105 9.40 -11.71 -17.78
CA CYS A 105 9.65 -12.49 -18.99
C CYS A 105 10.76 -11.80 -19.83
N PRO A 106 11.80 -12.54 -20.24
CA PRO A 106 12.85 -12.01 -21.12
C PRO A 106 12.38 -11.70 -22.55
N ASN A 107 11.20 -12.19 -22.93
CA ASN A 107 10.62 -11.86 -24.23
C ASN A 107 10.21 -10.37 -24.23
N SER A 108 10.83 -9.56 -25.09
CA SER A 108 10.57 -8.12 -25.20
C SER A 108 9.14 -7.76 -25.58
N GLN A 109 8.39 -8.71 -26.17
CA GLN A 109 6.97 -8.54 -26.52
C GLN A 109 6.01 -9.05 -25.43
N CYS A 110 6.52 -9.44 -24.26
CA CYS A 110 5.75 -10.03 -23.17
C CYS A 110 5.95 -9.24 -21.88
N CYS A 111 4.85 -8.98 -21.16
CA CYS A 111 4.88 -8.40 -19.81
C CYS A 111 4.62 -9.44 -18.70
N GLY A 112 4.64 -10.74 -19.06
CA GLY A 112 4.35 -11.82 -18.14
C GLY A 112 5.45 -12.06 -17.11
N ALA A 113 5.10 -12.84 -16.10
CA ALA A 113 6.00 -13.26 -15.04
C ALA A 113 6.54 -14.67 -15.26
N VAL A 114 7.74 -14.92 -14.74
CA VAL A 114 8.40 -16.22 -14.65
C VAL A 114 8.80 -16.46 -13.20
N SER A 115 8.64 -17.68 -12.70
CA SER A 115 9.04 -18.07 -11.35
C SER A 115 10.12 -19.16 -11.41
N LEU A 116 10.90 -19.28 -10.34
CA LEU A 116 11.86 -20.37 -10.18
C LEU A 116 11.16 -21.59 -9.57
N ASN A 117 11.48 -22.78 -10.07
CA ASN A 117 11.06 -24.03 -9.44
C ASN A 117 11.93 -24.34 -8.20
N LYS A 118 11.63 -25.45 -7.52
CA LYS A 118 12.37 -25.91 -6.32
C LYS A 118 13.88 -26.10 -6.56
N ASN A 119 14.27 -26.42 -7.80
CA ASN A 119 15.67 -26.58 -8.19
C ASN A 119 16.32 -25.26 -8.64
N ARG A 120 15.64 -24.12 -8.38
CA ARG A 120 16.06 -22.77 -8.78
C ARG A 120 16.24 -22.61 -10.30
N VAL A 121 15.46 -23.33 -11.10
CA VAL A 121 15.44 -23.19 -12.56
C VAL A 121 14.18 -22.43 -12.96
N PHE A 122 14.29 -21.54 -13.95
CA PHE A 122 13.12 -20.83 -14.48
C PHE A 122 12.10 -21.81 -15.05
N GLY A 123 10.84 -21.64 -14.66
CA GLY A 123 9.71 -22.29 -15.31
C GLY A 123 9.33 -21.60 -16.62
N SER A 124 8.13 -21.90 -17.14
CA SER A 124 7.56 -21.19 -18.27
C SER A 124 6.98 -19.83 -17.86
N CYS A 125 6.98 -18.87 -18.79
CA CYS A 125 6.27 -17.62 -18.61
C CYS A 125 4.76 -17.86 -18.54
N ARG A 126 4.10 -17.26 -17.54
CA ARG A 126 2.66 -17.42 -17.30
C ARG A 126 1.76 -16.73 -18.33
N LEU A 127 2.33 -15.91 -19.22
CA LEU A 127 1.59 -15.20 -20.27
C LEU A 127 1.86 -15.76 -21.68
N CYS A 128 3.14 -15.90 -22.07
CA CYS A 128 3.50 -16.32 -23.43
C CYS A 128 3.97 -17.79 -23.52
N GLY A 129 4.06 -18.52 -22.42
CA GLY A 129 4.46 -19.93 -22.39
C GLY A 129 5.94 -20.22 -22.64
N LYS A 130 6.75 -19.22 -23.03
CA LYS A 130 8.19 -19.40 -23.29
C LYS A 130 8.90 -19.91 -22.03
N SER A 131 9.79 -20.89 -22.20
CA SER A 131 10.57 -21.51 -21.11
C SER A 131 12.08 -21.57 -21.38
N ASP A 132 12.49 -21.32 -22.64
CA ASP A 132 13.89 -21.27 -23.02
C ASP A 132 14.43 -19.85 -22.79
N PHE A 133 15.22 -19.70 -21.72
CA PHE A 133 15.78 -18.43 -21.28
C PHE A 133 17.30 -18.52 -21.15
N PRO A 134 18.03 -17.40 -21.36
CA PRO A 134 19.48 -17.38 -21.25
C PRO A 134 19.99 -17.85 -19.88
N ALA A 135 21.00 -18.72 -19.86
CA ALA A 135 21.54 -19.27 -18.60
C ALA A 135 22.04 -18.18 -17.63
N ASN A 136 22.70 -17.14 -18.16
CA ASN A 136 23.21 -16.01 -17.37
C ASN A 136 22.11 -15.14 -16.76
N LEU A 137 20.87 -15.23 -17.25
CA LEU A 137 19.75 -14.48 -16.69
C LEU A 137 19.49 -14.90 -15.24
N ARG A 138 19.60 -16.20 -14.95
CA ARG A 138 19.31 -16.76 -13.64
C ARG A 138 20.20 -16.15 -12.56
N ASP A 139 21.51 -16.17 -12.78
CA ASP A 139 22.47 -15.68 -11.79
C ASP A 139 22.32 -14.17 -11.56
N ARG A 140 22.12 -13.41 -12.65
CA ARG A 140 21.80 -11.97 -12.54
C ARG A 140 20.50 -11.72 -11.79
N ALA A 141 19.47 -12.51 -12.05
CA ALA A 141 18.16 -12.36 -11.44
C ALA A 141 18.20 -12.65 -9.93
N LEU A 142 18.91 -13.71 -9.54
CA LEU A 142 19.15 -14.05 -8.13
C LEU A 142 20.01 -12.98 -7.44
N ALA A 143 21.08 -12.50 -8.09
CA ALA A 143 21.92 -11.43 -7.54
C ALA A 143 21.14 -10.13 -7.29
N VAL A 144 20.25 -9.75 -8.21
CA VAL A 144 19.37 -8.58 -8.03
C VAL A 144 18.34 -8.81 -6.92
N LEU A 145 17.75 -10.01 -6.84
CA LEU A 145 16.82 -10.36 -5.77
C LEU A 145 17.49 -10.24 -4.39
N ASP A 146 18.69 -10.78 -4.24
CA ASP A 146 19.46 -10.73 -2.99
C ASP A 146 19.92 -9.30 -2.65
N ALA A 147 20.23 -8.48 -3.68
CA ALA A 147 20.48 -7.06 -3.50
C ALA A 147 19.23 -6.32 -3.00
N CYS A 148 18.03 -6.65 -3.49
CA CYS A 148 16.78 -6.10 -2.95
C CYS A 148 16.56 -6.48 -1.48
N LYS A 149 16.78 -7.74 -1.11
CA LYS A 149 16.68 -8.17 0.30
C LYS A 149 17.63 -7.41 1.20
N THR A 150 18.91 -7.32 0.80
CA THR A 150 19.93 -6.57 1.54
C THR A 150 19.54 -5.09 1.67
N ARG A 151 19.02 -4.49 0.60
CA ARG A 151 18.63 -3.08 0.59
C ARG A 151 17.46 -2.79 1.54
N LEU A 152 16.52 -3.71 1.71
CA LEU A 152 15.41 -3.53 2.66
C LEU A 152 15.92 -3.40 4.11
N GLY A 153 16.91 -4.20 4.51
CA GLY A 153 17.54 -4.04 5.82
C GLY A 153 18.22 -2.68 5.99
N GLN A 154 18.90 -2.18 4.95
CA GLN A 154 19.52 -0.85 4.98
C GLN A 154 18.49 0.28 5.05
N ILE A 155 17.38 0.16 4.32
CA ILE A 155 16.26 1.11 4.35
C ILE A 155 15.68 1.25 5.77
N GLU A 156 15.55 0.15 6.51
CA GLU A 156 15.04 0.19 7.89
C GLU A 156 15.97 0.99 8.82
N GLU A 157 17.28 0.82 8.70
CA GLU A 157 18.27 1.57 9.50
C GLU A 157 18.36 3.05 9.08
N GLU A 158 18.43 3.33 7.77
CA GLU A 158 18.44 4.70 7.25
C GLU A 158 17.18 5.47 7.65
N ARG A 159 16.03 4.80 7.71
CA ARG A 159 14.76 5.39 8.18
C ARG A 159 14.84 5.79 9.65
N LYS A 160 15.46 4.97 10.52
CA LYS A 160 15.67 5.30 11.95
C LYS A 160 16.58 6.53 12.10
N ASP A 161 17.61 6.61 11.26
CA ASP A 161 18.60 7.68 11.27
C ASP A 161 18.17 8.94 10.49
N ASN A 162 16.98 8.93 9.86
CA ASN A 162 16.49 10.00 8.98
C ASN A 162 17.41 10.33 7.79
N LYS A 163 18.15 9.34 7.27
CA LYS A 163 19.08 9.44 6.13
C LYS A 163 18.32 9.35 4.79
N TRP A 164 17.38 10.27 4.59
CA TRP A 164 16.41 10.18 3.48
C TRP A 164 17.05 10.31 2.10
N LYS A 165 18.12 11.11 1.97
CA LYS A 165 18.77 11.34 0.67
C LYS A 165 19.58 10.12 0.24
N GLU A 166 20.41 9.59 1.14
CA GLU A 166 21.15 8.34 0.96
C GLU A 166 20.19 7.18 0.70
N MET A 167 19.06 7.17 1.42
CA MET A 167 18.02 6.17 1.23
C MET A 167 17.45 6.19 -0.19
N LEU A 168 17.10 7.38 -0.70
CA LEU A 168 16.60 7.55 -2.05
C LEU A 168 17.65 7.11 -3.08
N ASP A 169 18.87 7.63 -2.99
CA ASP A 169 19.94 7.39 -3.96
C ASP A 169 20.25 5.87 -4.07
N GLY A 170 20.38 5.20 -2.92
CA GLY A 170 20.60 3.74 -2.88
C GLY A 170 19.43 2.93 -3.46
N CYS A 171 18.18 3.39 -3.27
CA CYS A 171 17.03 2.74 -3.90
C CYS A 171 17.03 2.97 -5.42
N GLU A 172 17.28 4.19 -5.89
CA GLU A 172 17.28 4.49 -7.33
C GLU A 172 18.34 3.70 -8.09
N ASP A 173 19.55 3.59 -7.52
CA ASP A 173 20.64 2.78 -8.07
C ASP A 173 20.21 1.33 -8.27
N LEU A 174 19.55 0.73 -7.28
CA LEU A 174 19.08 -0.64 -7.35
C LEU A 174 17.87 -0.79 -8.29
N LEU A 175 16.96 0.18 -8.32
CA LEU A 175 15.81 0.19 -9.22
C LEU A 175 16.23 0.28 -10.69
N ARG A 176 17.34 0.95 -11.01
CA ARG A 176 17.95 0.93 -12.36
C ARG A 176 18.49 -0.46 -12.70
N LYS A 177 19.15 -1.13 -11.76
CA LYS A 177 19.71 -2.48 -11.94
C LYS A 177 18.62 -3.56 -12.05
N SER A 178 17.48 -3.38 -11.39
CA SER A 178 16.38 -4.36 -11.38
C SER A 178 15.41 -4.23 -12.57
N ALA A 179 15.51 -3.16 -13.35
CA ALA A 179 14.67 -2.90 -14.50
C ALA A 179 14.70 -4.06 -15.51
N GLY A 180 13.53 -4.61 -15.84
CA GLY A 180 13.41 -5.73 -16.77
C GLY A 180 13.87 -7.09 -16.21
N ILE A 181 14.24 -7.17 -14.93
CA ILE A 181 14.68 -8.41 -14.27
C ILE A 181 13.63 -8.90 -13.29
N LEU A 182 13.27 -8.07 -12.29
CA LEU A 182 12.23 -8.42 -11.33
C LEU A 182 10.86 -7.96 -11.84
N HIS A 183 9.86 -8.84 -11.73
CA HIS A 183 8.50 -8.50 -12.13
C HIS A 183 7.91 -7.43 -11.20
N ALA A 184 6.97 -6.63 -11.70
CA ALA A 184 6.37 -5.52 -10.94
C ALA A 184 5.70 -5.97 -9.62
N ASN A 185 5.23 -7.22 -9.56
CA ASN A 185 4.65 -7.80 -8.34
C ASN A 185 5.68 -8.43 -7.41
N ASN A 186 6.97 -8.52 -7.77
CA ASN A 186 7.99 -9.09 -6.88
C ASN A 186 8.03 -8.30 -5.55
N ILE A 187 7.79 -8.97 -4.43
CA ILE A 187 7.52 -8.28 -3.17
C ILE A 187 8.73 -7.48 -2.66
N TYR A 188 9.95 -7.94 -2.93
CA TYR A 188 11.16 -7.22 -2.56
C TYR A 188 11.39 -5.99 -3.44
N LEU A 189 11.08 -6.07 -4.73
CA LEU A 189 11.09 -4.89 -5.61
C LEU A 189 10.08 -3.84 -5.14
N VAL A 190 8.87 -4.29 -4.76
CA VAL A 190 7.82 -3.38 -4.27
C VAL A 190 8.25 -2.74 -2.95
N GLY A 191 8.93 -3.48 -2.06
CA GLY A 191 9.52 -2.91 -0.84
C GLY A 191 10.58 -1.84 -1.13
N VAL A 192 11.46 -2.05 -2.11
CA VAL A 192 12.45 -1.04 -2.52
C VAL A 192 11.78 0.18 -3.16
N LEU A 193 10.73 -0.02 -3.95
CA LEU A 193 9.90 1.07 -4.49
C LEU A 193 9.20 1.85 -3.39
N ASP A 194 8.71 1.18 -2.35
CA ASP A 194 8.09 1.81 -1.19
C ASP A 194 9.09 2.65 -0.40
N GLY A 195 10.30 2.10 -0.19
CA GLY A 195 11.42 2.85 0.38
C GLY A 195 11.74 4.12 -0.44
N ALA A 196 11.95 3.97 -1.76
CA ALA A 196 12.18 5.11 -2.64
C ALA A 196 11.04 6.14 -2.59
N PHE A 197 9.79 5.67 -2.55
CA PHE A 197 8.61 6.52 -2.44
C PHE A 197 8.60 7.32 -1.13
N CYS A 198 8.81 6.67 0.02
CA CYS A 198 8.91 7.35 1.31
C CYS A 198 10.05 8.38 1.31
N ALA A 199 11.25 7.98 0.89
CA ALA A 199 12.42 8.86 0.87
C ALA A 199 12.19 10.09 -0.03
N ALA A 200 11.65 9.89 -1.23
CA ALA A 200 11.31 10.96 -2.17
C ALA A 200 10.34 12.01 -1.58
N ILE A 201 9.37 11.59 -0.75
CA ILE A 201 8.47 12.51 -0.04
C ILE A 201 9.27 13.39 0.93
N TYR A 202 10.18 12.81 1.71
CA TYR A 202 10.96 13.55 2.72
C TYR A 202 11.96 14.52 2.09
N VAL A 203 12.58 14.14 0.97
CA VAL A 203 13.47 15.02 0.20
C VAL A 203 12.72 16.02 -0.70
N LYS A 204 11.38 15.94 -0.76
CA LYS A 204 10.48 16.80 -1.55
C LYS A 204 10.61 16.65 -3.07
N GLU A 205 11.07 15.49 -3.55
CA GLU A 205 11.12 15.11 -4.96
C GLU A 205 9.76 14.50 -5.37
N TYR A 206 8.73 15.35 -5.52
CA TYR A 206 7.35 14.90 -5.66
C TYR A 206 7.07 14.15 -6.97
N GLU A 207 7.79 14.45 -8.05
CA GLU A 207 7.74 13.73 -9.32
C GLU A 207 8.20 12.27 -9.15
N LEU A 208 9.33 12.08 -8.46
CA LEU A 208 9.84 10.75 -8.14
C LEU A 208 8.89 10.01 -7.18
N ALA A 209 8.38 10.71 -6.16
CA ALA A 209 7.41 10.13 -5.23
C ALA A 209 6.14 9.67 -5.97
N ALA A 210 5.57 10.49 -6.85
CA ALA A 210 4.41 10.12 -7.66
C ALA A 210 4.70 8.93 -8.58
N LYS A 211 5.90 8.89 -9.19
CA LYS A 211 6.35 7.79 -10.06
C LYS A 211 6.47 6.47 -9.30
N TYR A 212 7.17 6.46 -8.17
CA TYR A 212 7.38 5.24 -7.38
C TYR A 212 6.08 4.78 -6.70
N GLY A 213 5.33 5.70 -6.10
CA GLY A 213 4.04 5.39 -5.48
C GLY A 213 3.01 4.85 -6.47
N ALA A 214 2.95 5.36 -7.70
CA ALA A 214 2.05 4.83 -8.73
C ALA A 214 2.40 3.37 -9.11
N ARG A 215 3.69 3.01 -9.17
CA ARG A 215 4.14 1.65 -9.50
C ARG A 215 3.80 0.62 -8.43
N THR A 216 3.55 1.04 -7.19
CA THR A 216 3.22 0.13 -6.08
C THR A 216 1.73 -0.02 -5.84
N LEU A 217 0.86 0.74 -6.52
CA LEU A 217 -0.61 0.69 -6.32
C LEU A 217 -1.20 -0.71 -6.54
N ASP A 218 -0.88 -1.37 -7.66
CA ASP A 218 -1.43 -2.68 -7.98
C ASP A 218 -0.86 -3.79 -7.07
N PRO A 219 0.48 -3.86 -6.83
CA PRO A 219 1.04 -4.80 -5.86
C PRO A 219 0.47 -4.63 -4.44
N TYR A 220 0.23 -3.39 -4.00
CA TYR A 220 -0.40 -3.14 -2.70
C TYR A 220 -1.80 -3.78 -2.61
N ARG A 221 -2.62 -3.65 -3.66
CA ARG A 221 -3.96 -4.26 -3.71
C ARG A 221 -3.88 -5.79 -3.78
N LEU A 222 -2.93 -6.33 -4.54
CA LEU A 222 -2.67 -7.76 -4.61
C LEU A 222 -2.38 -8.34 -3.21
N TYR A 223 -1.42 -7.73 -2.49
CA TYR A 223 -0.93 -8.30 -1.23
C TYR A 223 -1.78 -7.96 -0.01
N TYR A 224 -2.28 -6.73 0.13
CA TYR A 224 -3.10 -6.35 1.28
C TYR A 224 -4.59 -6.65 1.10
N GLY A 225 -5.07 -6.67 -0.15
CA GLY A 225 -6.49 -6.76 -0.50
C GLY A 225 -7.15 -5.39 -0.66
N ASP A 226 -8.21 -5.35 -1.47
CA ASP A 226 -8.85 -4.10 -1.92
C ASP A 226 -9.38 -3.21 -0.80
N ASN A 227 -9.91 -3.81 0.27
CA ASN A 227 -10.48 -3.08 1.41
C ASN A 227 -9.48 -2.91 2.57
N SER A 228 -8.18 -3.04 2.32
CA SER A 228 -7.17 -2.83 3.36
C SER A 228 -6.94 -1.35 3.64
N TRP A 229 -6.78 -1.01 4.92
CA TRP A 229 -6.44 0.34 5.32
C TRP A 229 -5.06 0.78 4.78
N ASN A 230 -4.12 -0.16 4.59
CA ASN A 230 -2.81 0.11 3.97
C ASN A 230 -2.97 0.60 2.51
N VAL A 231 -3.87 -0.04 1.74
CA VAL A 231 -4.20 0.39 0.38
C VAL A 231 -4.83 1.78 0.39
N ALA A 232 -5.73 2.04 1.34
CA ALA A 232 -6.38 3.34 1.47
C ALA A 232 -5.38 4.46 1.78
N LEU A 233 -4.46 4.23 2.73
CA LEU A 233 -3.42 5.19 3.08
C LEU A 233 -2.44 5.41 1.91
N HIS A 234 -2.09 4.35 1.20
CA HIS A 234 -1.21 4.45 0.04
C HIS A 234 -1.85 5.27 -1.09
N LEU A 235 -3.09 4.96 -1.46
CA LEU A 235 -3.88 5.73 -2.42
C LEU A 235 -3.99 7.21 -2.03
N PHE A 236 -4.23 7.49 -0.75
CA PHE A 236 -4.28 8.86 -0.22
C PHE A 236 -2.95 9.58 -0.41
N THR A 237 -1.84 8.92 -0.09
CA THR A 237 -0.49 9.50 -0.15
C THR A 237 -0.07 9.76 -1.59
N VAL A 238 -0.28 8.80 -2.51
CA VAL A 238 -0.03 9.00 -3.94
C VAL A 238 -0.94 10.09 -4.52
N GLY A 239 -2.21 10.12 -4.12
CA GLY A 239 -3.15 11.18 -4.50
C GLY A 239 -2.67 12.58 -4.06
N ARG A 240 -2.09 12.69 -2.86
CA ARG A 240 -1.47 13.94 -2.40
C ARG A 240 -0.24 14.33 -3.20
N MET A 241 0.55 13.38 -3.70
CA MET A 241 1.67 13.70 -4.59
C MET A 241 1.15 14.27 -5.92
N GLN A 242 0.10 13.69 -6.48
CA GLN A 242 -0.55 14.23 -7.70
C GLN A 242 -1.09 15.65 -7.48
N LEU A 243 -1.59 15.98 -6.28
CA LEU A 243 -1.94 17.36 -5.93
C LEU A 243 -0.74 18.31 -5.93
N GLN A 244 0.41 17.90 -5.39
CA GLN A 244 1.64 18.71 -5.43
C GLN A 244 2.06 18.98 -6.89
N LEU A 245 1.90 17.98 -7.76
CA LEU A 245 2.15 18.08 -9.20
C LEU A 245 1.04 18.77 -10.00
N LYS A 246 -0.01 19.29 -9.32
CA LYS A 246 -1.18 19.95 -9.92
C LYS A 246 -2.00 19.06 -10.87
N ASP A 247 -1.76 17.75 -10.92
CA ASP A 247 -2.59 16.77 -11.64
C ASP A 247 -3.82 16.42 -10.79
N ARG A 248 -4.75 17.36 -10.74
CA ARG A 248 -5.96 17.26 -9.92
C ARG A 248 -6.89 16.13 -10.37
N THR A 249 -6.90 15.78 -11.65
CA THR A 249 -7.74 14.70 -12.18
C THR A 249 -7.28 13.35 -11.64
N LYS A 250 -5.97 13.06 -11.70
CA LYS A 250 -5.43 11.82 -11.10
C LYS A 250 -5.57 11.85 -9.58
N ALA A 251 -5.29 12.99 -8.95
CA ALA A 251 -5.46 13.15 -7.51
C ALA A 251 -6.88 12.81 -7.05
N LEU A 252 -7.90 13.41 -7.68
CA LEU A 252 -9.30 13.18 -7.30
C LEU A 252 -9.70 11.71 -7.44
N LYS A 253 -9.24 11.03 -8.49
CA LYS A 253 -9.51 9.59 -8.68
C LYS A 253 -8.95 8.77 -7.52
N LEU A 254 -7.68 8.97 -7.16
CA LEU A 254 -7.01 8.24 -6.09
C LEU A 254 -7.61 8.55 -4.71
N LEU A 255 -7.89 9.83 -4.42
CA LEU A 255 -8.50 10.27 -3.17
C LEU A 255 -9.92 9.71 -2.99
N LYS A 256 -10.72 9.67 -4.06
CA LYS A 256 -12.04 9.01 -4.05
C LYS A 256 -11.95 7.53 -3.70
N MET A 257 -11.00 6.82 -4.30
CA MET A 257 -10.78 5.39 -4.02
C MET A 257 -10.36 5.19 -2.55
N SER A 258 -9.42 6.01 -2.06
CA SER A 258 -9.00 5.99 -0.66
C SER A 258 -10.17 6.21 0.30
N ARG A 259 -10.98 7.26 0.09
CA ARG A 259 -12.13 7.57 0.95
C ARG A 259 -13.14 6.42 1.01
N LYS A 260 -13.42 5.77 -0.12
CA LYS A 260 -14.31 4.60 -0.16
C LYS A 260 -13.82 3.49 0.78
N ILE A 261 -12.52 3.17 0.75
CA ILE A 261 -11.95 2.14 1.62
C ILE A 261 -11.89 2.61 3.08
N LEU A 262 -11.59 3.89 3.33
CA LEU A 262 -11.59 4.46 4.68
C LEU A 262 -13.00 4.43 5.32
N ALA A 263 -14.07 4.61 4.55
CA ALA A 263 -15.45 4.50 5.04
C ALA A 263 -15.77 3.10 5.60
N VAL A 264 -15.17 2.07 4.99
CA VAL A 264 -15.31 0.67 5.43
C VAL A 264 -14.42 0.40 6.64
N THR A 265 -13.13 0.75 6.55
CA THR A 265 -12.12 0.36 7.55
C THR A 265 -12.16 1.18 8.83
N HIS A 266 -12.58 2.45 8.78
CA HIS A 266 -12.60 3.37 9.92
C HIS A 266 -14.01 3.92 10.16
N ALA A 267 -14.27 4.39 11.38
CA ALA A 267 -15.47 5.17 11.68
C ALA A 267 -15.41 6.55 10.99
N THR A 268 -16.57 7.12 10.65
CA THR A 268 -16.69 8.45 10.00
C THR A 268 -16.14 9.59 10.86
N GLU A 269 -16.09 9.38 12.18
CA GLU A 269 -15.58 10.33 13.16
C GLU A 269 -14.04 10.29 13.23
N HIS A 270 -13.42 9.23 12.69
CA HIS A 270 -11.98 9.00 12.79
C HIS A 270 -11.18 10.06 12.02
N LYS A 271 -10.06 10.51 12.62
CA LYS A 271 -9.22 11.59 12.08
C LYS A 271 -8.74 11.32 10.64
N ILE A 272 -8.33 10.09 10.34
CA ILE A 272 -7.88 9.72 8.98
C ILE A 272 -9.01 9.82 7.96
N TYR A 273 -10.23 9.44 8.33
CA TYR A 273 -11.40 9.51 7.44
C TYR A 273 -11.74 10.97 7.15
N LYS A 274 -11.86 11.80 8.21
CA LYS A 274 -12.14 13.24 8.07
C LYS A 274 -11.09 13.94 7.21
N ARG A 275 -9.81 13.65 7.43
CA ARG A 275 -8.70 14.20 6.62
C ARG A 275 -8.80 13.77 5.16
N GLY A 276 -9.09 12.49 4.91
CA GLY A 276 -9.31 11.95 3.57
C GLY A 276 -10.46 12.66 2.85
N ALA A 277 -11.62 12.74 3.49
CA ALA A 277 -12.82 13.38 2.97
C ALA A 277 -12.60 14.86 2.65
N LEU A 278 -12.02 15.63 3.59
CA LEU A 278 -11.73 17.05 3.38
C LEU A 278 -10.76 17.29 2.21
N THR A 279 -9.74 16.45 2.08
CA THR A 279 -8.74 16.58 0.99
C THR A 279 -9.38 16.26 -0.37
N GLU A 280 -10.23 15.23 -0.45
CA GLU A 280 -10.98 14.90 -1.66
C GLU A 280 -11.93 16.05 -2.05
N GLU A 281 -12.66 16.61 -1.09
CA GLU A 281 -13.61 17.70 -1.30
C GLU A 281 -12.90 18.95 -1.82
N ARG A 282 -11.79 19.36 -1.19
CA ARG A 282 -10.95 20.46 -1.68
C ARG A 282 -10.45 20.23 -3.10
N CYS A 283 -9.96 19.02 -3.40
CA CYS A 283 -9.48 18.67 -4.74
C CYS A 283 -10.60 18.75 -5.80
N ARG A 284 -11.79 18.24 -5.45
CA ARG A 284 -12.98 18.31 -6.31
C ARG A 284 -13.36 19.76 -6.59
N GLU A 285 -13.26 20.59 -5.56
CA GLU A 285 -13.66 21.97 -5.67
C GLU A 285 -12.69 22.79 -6.53
N GLU A 286 -11.39 22.60 -6.32
CA GLU A 286 -10.38 23.19 -7.21
C GLU A 286 -10.59 22.78 -8.68
N LEU A 287 -10.97 21.53 -8.96
CA LEU A 287 -11.31 21.10 -10.32
C LEU A 287 -12.54 21.80 -10.88
N ARG A 288 -13.56 22.02 -10.05
CA ARG A 288 -14.77 22.74 -10.44
C ARG A 288 -14.43 24.20 -10.79
N ILE A 289 -13.68 24.89 -9.93
CA ILE A 289 -13.19 26.24 -10.19
C ILE A 289 -12.36 26.29 -11.47
N VAL A 290 -11.39 25.39 -11.65
CA VAL A 290 -10.58 25.33 -12.88
C VAL A 290 -11.43 25.06 -14.12
N SER A 291 -12.49 24.26 -14.01
CA SER A 291 -13.40 24.01 -15.14
C SER A 291 -14.24 25.23 -15.51
N ILE A 292 -14.65 26.01 -14.51
CA ILE A 292 -15.41 27.26 -14.68
C ILE A 292 -14.52 28.35 -15.29
N LEU A 293 -13.24 28.41 -14.91
CA LEU A 293 -12.29 29.42 -15.37
C LEU A 293 -11.66 29.13 -16.75
N LYS A 294 -12.06 28.05 -17.45
CA LYS A 294 -11.53 27.74 -18.80
C LYS A 294 -12.13 28.67 -19.87
N PRO A 295 -11.32 29.17 -20.82
CA PRO A 295 -11.83 29.94 -21.95
C PRO A 295 -12.88 29.14 -22.73
N GLY A 296 -14.08 29.72 -22.93
CA GLY A 296 -15.19 29.06 -23.61
C GLY A 296 -16.13 28.23 -22.73
N ALA A 297 -15.94 28.22 -21.40
CA ALA A 297 -16.90 27.62 -20.48
C ALA A 297 -18.23 28.42 -20.49
N VAL A 298 -19.35 27.71 -20.67
CA VAL A 298 -20.69 28.30 -20.54
C VAL A 298 -21.02 28.35 -19.05
N PHE A 299 -20.98 29.54 -18.47
CA PHE A 299 -21.29 29.76 -17.06
C PHE A 299 -22.79 29.60 -16.81
N THR A 300 -23.17 28.80 -15.82
CA THR A 300 -24.55 28.76 -15.33
C THR A 300 -24.74 29.78 -14.20
N ASN A 301 -25.98 30.19 -13.91
CA ASN A 301 -26.27 31.07 -12.76
C ASN A 301 -25.81 30.45 -11.42
N LEU A 302 -25.75 29.13 -11.32
CA LEU A 302 -25.18 28.42 -10.17
C LEU A 302 -23.67 28.61 -10.05
N ASP A 303 -22.94 28.70 -11.17
CA ASP A 303 -21.48 28.89 -11.15
C ASP A 303 -21.10 30.32 -10.71
N PHE A 304 -21.93 31.32 -11.03
CA PHE A 304 -21.77 32.70 -10.55
C PHE A 304 -22.03 32.86 -9.04
N LEU A 305 -23.14 32.31 -8.54
CA LEU A 305 -23.44 32.26 -7.10
C LEU A 305 -22.36 31.51 -6.32
N TYR A 306 -21.77 30.49 -6.94
CA TYR A 306 -20.72 29.69 -6.34
C TYR A 306 -19.39 30.47 -6.20
N LEU A 307 -18.94 31.16 -7.25
CA LEU A 307 -17.71 31.98 -7.21
C LEU A 307 -17.78 33.14 -6.20
N GLN A 308 -18.96 33.72 -6.00
CA GLN A 308 -19.19 34.77 -4.99
C GLN A 308 -19.05 34.26 -3.55
N ASN A 309 -19.37 33.00 -3.28
CA ASN A 309 -19.28 32.40 -1.94
C ASN A 309 -17.87 31.88 -1.59
N VAL A 310 -17.02 31.57 -2.59
CA VAL A 310 -15.63 31.13 -2.37
C VAL A 310 -14.69 32.30 -2.06
N SER A 311 -15.05 33.52 -2.45
CA SER A 311 -14.25 34.73 -2.21
C SER A 311 -14.52 35.39 -0.85
N THR A 312 -15.50 34.91 -0.09
CA THR A 312 -15.72 35.29 1.31
C THR A 312 -15.09 34.25 2.25
N PRO A 313 -13.99 34.54 2.97
CA PRO A 313 -13.50 33.65 4.01
C PRO A 313 -14.58 33.48 5.08
N PRO A 314 -14.74 32.28 5.68
CA PRO A 314 -15.64 32.12 6.81
C PRO A 314 -15.13 33.02 7.94
N THR A 315 -15.96 33.98 8.37
CA THR A 315 -15.71 34.76 9.57
C THR A 315 -15.60 33.80 10.74
N GLU A 316 -14.39 33.64 11.28
CA GLU A 316 -14.16 33.03 12.58
C GLU A 316 -14.87 33.90 13.63
N ASN A 317 -16.07 33.47 14.05
CA ASN A 317 -16.66 33.99 15.27
C ASN A 317 -15.92 33.36 16.46
N LYS A 318 -15.17 34.24 17.13
CA LYS A 318 -14.50 34.20 18.44
C LYS A 318 -14.80 33.02 19.35
#